data_AF-A0A2E6YAR7-F1
#
_entry.id   AF-A0A2E6YAR7-F1
#
_cell.length_a   1.000
_cell.length_b   1.000
_cell.length_c   1.000
_cell.angle_alpha   90.00
_cell.angle_beta   90.00
_cell.angle_gamma   90.00
#
_symmetry.space_group_name_H-M   'P 1'
#
loop_
_entity.id
_entity.type
_entity.pdbx_description
1 polymer ?
#
loop_
_entity_poly.entity_id
_entity_poly.type
_entity_poly.pdbx_seq_one_letter_code
_entity_poly.pdbx_strand_id
1 'polypeptide(L)'
;MKKINLYKFFLILGFLVYFNLAYGHGGVQRTSELKDNDIRLFVADNMDGSVVTIDFPSGEIINRVSTPKSIMILASSKNKKYIYAMRGRDTDQDVVSIITTGYDPEANRFRQPHVVRTIETDIPGG
;
A
#
# COMPACT_ATOMS: atom_id res chain seq x y z
N MET A 1 -69.11 -19.49 14.96
CA MET A 1 -67.74 -20.05 14.92
C MET A 1 -67.48 -20.57 13.50
N LYS A 2 -66.56 -19.95 12.73
CA LYS A 2 -66.27 -20.37 11.35
C LYS A 2 -65.40 -21.64 11.36
N LYS A 3 -65.86 -22.72 10.72
CA LYS A 3 -65.06 -23.95 10.53
C LYS A 3 -63.88 -23.62 9.61
N ILE A 4 -62.67 -23.62 10.16
CA ILE A 4 -61.44 -23.51 9.37
C ILE A 4 -61.30 -24.80 8.57
N ASN A 5 -61.21 -24.67 7.25
CA ASN A 5 -61.15 -25.80 6.35
C ASN A 5 -59.74 -26.39 6.41
N LEU A 6 -59.58 -27.50 7.12
CA LEU A 6 -58.30 -28.09 7.51
C LEU A 6 -57.35 -28.30 6.31
N TYR A 7 -57.90 -28.61 5.14
CA TYR A 7 -57.15 -28.72 3.88
C TYR A 7 -56.47 -27.41 3.46
N LYS A 8 -57.14 -26.26 3.61
CA LYS A 8 -56.54 -24.93 3.32
C LYS A 8 -55.42 -24.60 4.29
N PHE A 9 -55.52 -25.04 5.55
CA PHE A 9 -54.47 -24.85 6.55
C PHE A 9 -53.20 -25.62 6.18
N PHE A 10 -53.33 -26.89 5.77
CA PHE A 10 -52.19 -27.70 5.32
C PHE A 10 -51.58 -27.18 4.02
N LEU A 11 -52.38 -26.63 3.11
CA LEU A 11 -51.89 -26.08 1.83
C LEU A 11 -51.08 -24.79 2.03
N ILE A 12 -51.54 -23.91 2.93
CA ILE A 12 -50.81 -22.69 3.31
C ILE A 12 -49.50 -23.05 4.04
N LEU A 13 -49.55 -24.05 4.93
CA LEU A 13 -48.37 -24.50 5.65
C LEU A 13 -47.32 -25.11 4.71
N GLY A 14 -47.74 -25.93 3.74
CA GLY A 14 -46.86 -26.50 2.72
C GLY A 14 -46.21 -25.45 1.83
N PHE A 15 -46.94 -24.39 1.47
CA PHE A 15 -46.42 -23.29 0.66
C PHE A 15 -45.37 -22.46 1.43
N LEU A 16 -45.57 -22.22 2.73
CA LEU A 16 -44.63 -21.47 3.57
C LEU A 16 -43.29 -22.19 3.80
N VAL A 17 -43.28 -23.53 3.81
CA VAL A 17 -42.04 -24.31 3.99
C VAL A 17 -41.18 -24.31 2.72
N TYR A 18 -41.79 -24.14 1.53
CA TYR A 18 -41.09 -24.20 0.24
C TYR A 18 -40.19 -22.99 -0.04
N PHE A 19 -40.41 -21.83 0.60
CA PHE A 19 -39.67 -20.59 0.31
C PHE A 19 -38.30 -20.47 0.99
N ASN A 20 -37.86 -21.44 1.80
CA ASN A 20 -36.66 -21.30 2.62
C ASN A 20 -35.42 -22.10 2.15
N LEU A 21 -35.48 -22.81 1.01
CA LEU A 21 -34.30 -23.49 0.45
C LEU A 21 -33.63 -22.66 -0.65
N ALA A 22 -33.08 -21.51 -0.28
CA ALA A 22 -32.07 -20.84 -1.10
C ALA A 22 -30.69 -21.12 -0.49
N TYR A 23 -29.98 -22.14 -0.99
CA TYR A 23 -28.56 -22.34 -0.72
C TYR A 23 -27.73 -21.32 -1.51
N GLY A 24 -27.87 -20.04 -1.17
CA GLY A 24 -26.90 -19.04 -1.60
C GLY A 24 -25.62 -19.25 -0.81
N HIS A 25 -24.46 -19.22 -1.46
CA HIS A 25 -23.21 -19.04 -0.74
C HIS A 25 -23.34 -17.74 0.07
N GLY A 26 -23.41 -17.87 1.40
CA GLY A 26 -23.44 -16.71 2.28
C GLY A 26 -22.27 -15.79 1.96
N GLY A 27 -22.48 -14.48 2.06
CA GLY A 27 -21.40 -13.52 1.84
C GLY A 27 -20.20 -13.89 2.71
N VAL A 28 -19.09 -14.26 2.07
CA VAL A 28 -17.84 -14.55 2.79
C VAL A 28 -17.38 -13.23 3.41
N GLN A 29 -17.19 -13.22 4.72
CA GLN A 29 -16.58 -12.09 5.39
C GLN A 29 -15.15 -11.96 4.86
N ARG A 30 -14.92 -10.96 4.01
CA ARG A 30 -13.59 -10.64 3.49
C ARG A 30 -12.76 -10.19 4.68
N THR A 31 -11.85 -11.05 5.14
CA THR A 31 -10.79 -10.62 6.05
C THR A 31 -9.78 -9.81 5.22
N SER A 32 -9.25 -8.73 5.77
CA SER A 32 -8.16 -7.98 5.13
C SER A 32 -6.98 -8.92 4.92
N GLU A 33 -6.49 -9.06 3.69
CA GLU A 33 -5.28 -9.86 3.42
C GLU A 33 -4.02 -9.21 3.99
N LEU A 34 -4.06 -7.91 4.29
CA LEU A 34 -3.01 -7.22 5.01
C LEU A 34 -3.17 -7.54 6.50
N LYS A 35 -2.32 -8.43 7.02
CA LYS A 35 -1.97 -8.42 8.46
C LYS A 35 -1.51 -6.98 8.79
N ASP A 36 -1.82 -6.48 10.00
CA ASP A 36 -1.38 -5.17 10.53
C ASP A 36 0.15 -5.07 10.67
N ASN A 37 0.85 -5.25 9.56
CA ASN A 37 2.28 -5.05 9.44
C ASN A 37 2.47 -3.65 8.87
N ASP A 38 3.14 -2.79 9.63
CA ASP A 38 3.52 -1.47 9.16
C ASP A 38 4.42 -1.62 7.93
N ILE A 39 3.89 -1.27 6.76
CA ILE A 39 4.62 -1.25 5.49
C ILE A 39 4.86 0.21 5.12
N ARG A 40 6.08 0.52 4.70
CA ARG A 40 6.43 1.84 4.20
C ARG A 40 6.84 1.77 2.73
N LEU A 41 6.16 2.55 1.91
CA LEU A 41 6.46 2.69 0.49
C LEU A 41 7.22 4.00 0.23
N PHE A 42 8.17 3.92 -0.70
CA PHE A 42 8.91 5.08 -1.22
C PHE A 42 8.61 5.19 -2.72
N VAL A 43 8.10 6.34 -3.13
CA VAL A 43 7.68 6.60 -4.52
C VAL A 43 8.42 7.81 -5.05
N ALA A 44 9.00 7.70 -6.23
CA ALA A 44 9.62 8.82 -6.91
C ALA A 44 8.53 9.67 -7.58
N ASP A 45 8.43 10.93 -7.16
CA ASP A 45 7.69 11.96 -7.88
C ASP A 45 8.66 12.74 -8.77
N ASN A 46 8.61 12.43 -10.05
CA ASN A 46 9.50 12.99 -11.06
C ASN A 46 9.12 14.40 -11.52
N MET A 47 7.89 14.86 -11.29
CA MET A 47 7.50 16.22 -11.65
C MET A 47 8.19 17.23 -10.74
N ASP A 48 8.19 16.93 -9.43
CA ASP A 48 8.75 17.82 -8.42
C ASP A 48 10.20 17.51 -8.05
N GLY A 49 10.73 16.34 -8.46
CA GLY A 49 12.05 15.89 -8.04
C GLY A 49 12.05 15.56 -6.55
N SER A 50 11.16 14.66 -6.13
CA SER A 50 11.08 14.29 -4.72
C SER A 50 10.76 12.83 -4.54
N VAL A 51 11.11 12.28 -3.37
CA VAL A 51 10.68 10.95 -2.95
C VAL A 51 9.59 11.12 -1.89
N VAL A 52 8.41 10.60 -2.21
CA VAL A 52 7.24 10.58 -1.33
C VAL A 52 7.29 9.31 -0.49
N THR A 53 7.01 9.45 0.80
CA THR A 53 6.90 8.32 1.74
C THR A 53 5.45 8.11 2.14
N ILE A 54 4.96 6.89 2.00
CA ILE A 54 3.60 6.49 2.33
C ILE A 54 3.65 5.35 3.35
N ASP A 55 2.90 5.51 4.45
CA ASP A 55 2.76 4.47 5.46
C ASP A 55 1.45 3.69 5.25
N PHE A 56 1.51 2.38 5.40
CA PHE A 56 0.36 1.48 5.39
C PHE A 56 0.14 0.91 6.80
N PRO A 57 -1.13 0.63 7.19
CA PRO A 57 -2.31 0.59 6.32
C PRO A 57 -2.99 1.94 6.06
N SER A 58 -2.59 3.03 6.71
CA SER A 58 -3.30 4.32 6.60
C SER A 58 -3.32 4.90 5.18
N GLY A 59 -2.29 4.61 4.37
CA GLY A 59 -2.11 5.17 3.04
C GLY A 59 -1.71 6.65 3.07
N GLU A 60 -1.35 7.18 4.25
CA GLU A 60 -1.00 8.58 4.41
C GLU A 60 0.39 8.89 3.88
N ILE A 61 0.52 10.02 3.19
CA ILE A 61 1.82 10.59 2.84
C ILE A 61 2.37 11.25 4.10
N ILE A 62 3.36 10.61 4.71
CA ILE A 62 3.98 11.09 5.97
C ILE A 62 5.17 12.01 5.75
N ASN A 63 5.73 12.00 4.53
CA ASN A 63 6.86 12.84 4.19
C ASN A 63 7.04 12.99 2.67
N ARG A 64 7.67 14.10 2.27
CA ARG A 64 8.19 14.32 0.93
C ARG A 64 9.59 14.91 1.02
N VAL A 65 10.55 14.19 0.48
CA VAL A 65 11.97 14.56 0.56
C VAL A 65 12.44 15.03 -0.82
N SER A 66 12.95 16.26 -0.90
CA SER A 66 13.49 16.80 -2.14
C SER A 66 14.76 16.07 -2.57
N THR A 67 14.87 15.81 -3.86
CA THR A 67 16.06 15.30 -4.53
C THR A 67 16.30 16.13 -5.79
N PRO A 68 17.44 15.95 -6.48
CA PRO A 68 17.55 16.40 -7.86
C PRO A 68 16.41 15.82 -8.72
N LYS A 69 15.98 16.58 -9.72
CA LYS A 69 14.87 16.23 -10.61
C LYS A 69 15.19 14.99 -11.45
N SER A 70 14.16 14.39 -12.04
CA SER A 70 14.26 13.27 -12.98
C SER A 70 14.84 11.99 -12.37
N ILE A 71 14.25 11.51 -11.27
CA ILE A 71 14.64 10.23 -10.66
C ILE A 71 14.27 9.10 -11.62
N MET A 72 15.24 8.25 -11.96
CA MET A 72 15.04 7.13 -12.87
C MET A 72 14.96 5.80 -12.12
N ILE A 73 15.69 5.69 -11.02
CA ILE A 73 15.81 4.45 -10.27
C ILE A 73 15.62 4.75 -8.80
N LEU A 74 14.76 3.97 -8.14
CA LEU A 74 14.75 3.79 -6.70
C LEU A 74 15.30 2.41 -6.37
N ALA A 75 16.32 2.37 -5.52
CA ALA A 75 16.89 1.11 -5.02
C ALA A 75 16.90 1.11 -3.49
N SER A 76 16.65 -0.04 -2.88
CA SER A 76 16.82 -0.21 -1.43
C SER A 76 18.19 -0.80 -1.12
N SER A 77 18.79 -0.33 -0.03
CA SER A 77 19.97 -0.96 0.55
C SER A 77 19.67 -2.36 1.08
N LYS A 78 20.67 -3.26 1.04
CA LYS A 78 20.54 -4.64 1.54
C LYS A 78 20.08 -4.73 3.01
N ASN A 79 20.49 -3.76 3.83
CA ASN A 79 20.10 -3.68 5.24
C ASN A 79 18.80 -2.90 5.47
N LYS A 80 18.12 -2.46 4.41
CA LYS A 80 16.85 -1.71 4.44
C LYS A 80 16.90 -0.39 5.21
N LYS A 81 18.10 0.14 5.51
CA LYS A 81 18.25 1.42 6.22
C LYS A 81 18.18 2.63 5.29
N TYR A 82 18.44 2.41 4.00
CA TYR A 82 18.53 3.45 2.99
C TYR A 82 17.76 3.12 1.72
N ILE A 83 17.24 4.17 1.10
CA ILE A 83 16.79 4.24 -0.28
C ILE A 83 17.79 5.09 -1.06
N TYR A 84 18.10 4.68 -2.28
CA TYR A 84 18.91 5.41 -3.23
C TYR A 84 17.98 5.91 -4.34
N ALA A 85 17.89 7.22 -4.49
CA ALA A 85 17.22 7.86 -5.61
C ALA A 85 18.26 8.29 -6.62
N MET A 86 18.30 7.59 -7.76
CA MET A 86 19.32 7.76 -8.78
C MET A 86 18.71 8.36 -10.04
N ARG A 87 19.43 9.30 -10.62
CA ARG A 87 19.23 9.84 -11.95
C ARG A 87 20.38 9.34 -12.81
N GLY A 88 20.06 8.72 -13.96
CA GLY A 88 21.08 8.22 -14.87
C GLY A 88 20.48 7.81 -16.22
N ARG A 89 20.36 8.79 -17.13
CA ARG A 89 20.45 8.70 -18.60
C ARG A 89 20.13 10.08 -19.23
N ASP A 90 20.97 10.51 -20.17
CA ASP A 90 20.86 11.75 -20.98
C ASP A 90 20.93 13.08 -20.20
N THR A 91 21.62 13.10 -19.06
CA THR A 91 21.75 14.30 -18.24
C THR A 91 23.21 14.55 -17.94
N ASP A 92 23.64 15.81 -18.04
CA ASP A 92 25.06 16.23 -17.94
C ASP A 92 25.75 15.78 -16.64
N GLN A 93 24.97 15.36 -15.64
CA GLN A 93 25.41 14.88 -14.34
C GLN A 93 24.61 13.66 -13.92
N ASP A 94 25.31 12.63 -13.45
CA ASP A 94 24.71 11.51 -12.73
C ASP A 94 24.64 11.87 -11.24
N VAL A 95 23.49 11.61 -10.62
CA VAL A 95 23.27 12.01 -9.22
C VAL A 95 22.57 10.92 -8.44
N VAL A 96 23.07 10.66 -7.24
CA VAL A 96 22.49 9.71 -6.29
C VAL A 96 22.18 10.42 -4.98
N SER A 97 20.91 10.46 -4.60
CA SER A 97 20.48 10.88 -3.26
C SER A 97 20.27 9.66 -2.37
N ILE A 98 20.94 9.63 -1.23
CA ILE A 98 20.83 8.61 -0.19
C ILE A 98 19.83 9.10 0.85
N ILE A 99 18.75 8.36 1.05
CA ILE A 99 17.63 8.73 1.93
C ILE A 99 17.50 7.65 3.00
N THR A 100 17.36 8.03 4.28
CA THR A 100 17.08 7.04 5.33
C THR A 100 15.67 6.48 5.17
N THR A 101 15.45 5.18 5.36
CA THR A 101 14.08 4.63 5.44
C THR A 101 13.36 5.05 6.73
N GLY A 102 14.14 5.48 7.73
CA GLY A 102 13.67 5.78 9.07
C GLY A 102 13.33 4.54 9.89
N TYR A 103 13.53 3.32 9.36
CA TYR A 103 13.26 2.11 10.12
C TYR A 103 14.25 1.93 11.26
N ASP A 104 13.73 1.94 12.49
CA ASP A 104 14.47 1.71 13.72
C ASP A 104 14.14 0.30 14.25
N PRO A 105 15.04 -0.68 14.05
CA PRO A 105 14.79 -2.06 14.46
C PRO A 105 14.81 -2.23 15.99
N GLU A 106 15.50 -1.36 16.74
CA GLU A 106 15.57 -1.48 18.20
C GLU A 106 14.26 -1.03 18.85
N ALA A 107 13.68 0.06 18.34
CA ALA A 107 12.40 0.58 18.81
C ALA A 107 11.19 0.02 18.04
N ASN A 108 11.41 -0.88 17.08
CA ASN A 108 10.43 -1.43 16.13
C ASN A 108 9.44 -0.37 15.61
N ARG A 109 9.97 0.77 15.17
CA ARG A 109 9.14 1.90 14.70
C ARG A 109 9.80 2.60 13.54
N PHE A 110 8.99 3.35 12.81
CA PHE A 110 9.50 4.24 11.79
C PHE A 110 9.69 5.67 12.31
N ARG A 111 10.84 6.26 11.99
CA ARG A 111 11.13 7.69 12.11
C ARG A 111 10.91 8.37 10.76
N GLN A 112 10.83 9.70 10.72
CA GLN A 112 10.72 10.42 9.46
C GLN A 112 11.98 10.21 8.58
N PRO A 113 11.81 9.84 7.30
CA PRO A 113 12.91 9.80 6.33
C PRO A 113 13.55 11.17 6.12
N HIS A 114 14.84 11.21 5.78
CA HIS A 114 15.52 12.43 5.34
C HIS A 114 16.67 12.10 4.40
N VAL A 115 17.12 13.07 3.61
CA VAL A 115 18.34 12.94 2.80
C VAL A 115 19.55 12.90 3.74
N VAL A 116 20.33 11.84 3.64
CA VAL A 116 21.62 11.71 4.32
C VAL A 116 22.69 12.47 3.55
N ARG A 117 22.71 12.26 2.23
CA ARG A 117 23.70 12.85 1.31
C ARG A 117 23.20 12.77 -0.12
N THR A 118 23.59 13.74 -0.93
CA THR A 118 23.52 13.67 -2.39
C THR A 118 24.94 13.66 -2.93
N ILE A 119 25.21 12.74 -3.86
CA ILE A 119 26.51 12.57 -4.51
C ILE A 119 26.30 12.80 -6.00
N GLU A 120 27.05 13.76 -6.53
CA GLU A 120 27.14 14.03 -7.96
C GLU A 120 28.37 13.32 -8.52
N THR A 121 28.23 12.69 -9.68
CA THR A 121 29.34 12.07 -10.42
C THR A 121 29.36 12.61 -11.83
N ASP A 122 30.46 13.25 -12.22
CA ASP A 122 30.72 13.64 -13.61
C ASP A 122 31.18 12.40 -14.37
N ILE A 123 30.25 11.70 -15.01
CA ILE A 123 30.61 10.75 -16.07
C ILE A 123 29.92 11.18 -17.36
N PRO A 124 30.60 11.94 -18.23
CA PRO A 124 30.13 12.13 -19.58
C PRO A 124 30.28 10.79 -20.33
N GLY A 125 29.20 10.02 -20.43
CA GLY A 125 29.05 8.96 -21.43
C GLY A 125 29.45 7.52 -21.05
N GLY A 126 29.83 7.25 -19.80
CA GLY A 126 30.28 5.92 -19.35
C GLY A 126 31.77 5.67 -19.50
#